data_AF-A0A498EUM9-F1
#
_entry.id   AF-A0A498EUM9-F1
#
_cell.length_a   1.000
_cell.length_b   1.000
_cell.length_c   1.000
_cell.angle_alpha   90.00
_cell.angle_beta   90.00
_cell.angle_gamma   90.00
#
_symmetry.space_group_name_H-M   'P 1'
#
loop_
_entity.id
_entity.type
_entity.pdbx_description
1 polymer ?
#
loop_
_entity_poly.entity_id
_entity_poly.type
_entity_poly.pdbx_seq_one_letter_code
_entity_poly.pdbx_strand_id
1 'polypeptide(L)'
;MVSPSGRTLQILGIVTAVLLVVLLFYPGTFSSPYVDPNLDQFSHTLESEWEGDGEIPVYQYDELSPAAQDLFDRTRSAGGSYSPDVCAEFMLVCDGYYEDELPDEFAYGAYLSPSESHVIVEEGDERYVLKTGQGSVQAIYFDTGGIVSFVTLIPTALFLAFVVGANRIIGTTAADRVLGASVASGATLGALSLVAPYLEMYGVVTAARLGRWVIAALYAGFVELGYLRVVVVNLL
;
A
#
# COMPACT_ATOMS: atom_id res chain seq x y z
N MET A 1 22.88 -26.04 16.81
CA MET A 1 21.54 -25.80 16.23
C MET A 1 21.03 -27.12 15.68
N VAL A 2 19.94 -27.66 16.23
CA VAL A 2 19.36 -28.94 15.77
C VAL A 2 18.71 -28.69 14.41
N SER A 3 19.15 -29.38 13.37
CA SER A 3 18.53 -29.29 12.04
C SER A 3 17.09 -29.78 12.14
N PRO A 4 16.08 -29.03 11.67
CA PRO A 4 14.70 -29.49 11.66
C PRO A 4 14.57 -30.78 10.84
N SER A 5 13.70 -31.69 11.28
CA SER A 5 13.42 -32.92 10.55
C SER A 5 12.79 -32.60 9.18
N GLY A 6 13.02 -33.43 8.15
CA GLY A 6 12.45 -33.22 6.81
C GLY A 6 10.92 -33.05 6.82
N ARG A 7 10.23 -33.70 7.76
CA ARG A 7 8.78 -33.54 7.98
C ARG A 7 8.41 -32.16 8.52
N THR A 8 9.22 -31.58 9.41
CA THR A 8 9.04 -30.22 9.92
C THR A 8 9.21 -29.20 8.79
N LEU A 9 10.23 -29.36 7.95
CA LEU A 9 10.46 -28.47 6.80
C LEU A 9 9.32 -28.54 5.77
N GLN A 10 8.76 -29.72 5.53
CA GLN A 10 7.59 -29.87 4.66
C GLN A 10 6.36 -29.14 5.21
N ILE A 11 6.08 -29.28 6.50
CA ILE A 11 4.97 -28.56 7.15
C ILE A 11 5.18 -27.05 7.02
N LEU A 12 6.38 -26.57 7.34
CA LEU A 12 6.70 -25.14 7.20
C LEU A 12 6.55 -24.66 5.76
N GLY A 13 6.95 -25.45 4.76
CA GLY A 13 6.74 -25.10 3.36
C GLY A 13 5.28 -25.02 2.96
N ILE A 14 4.43 -25.93 3.44
CA ILE A 14 2.99 -25.86 3.21
C ILE A 14 2.41 -24.61 3.88
N VAL A 15 2.76 -24.36 5.14
CA VAL A 15 2.28 -23.19 5.89
C VAL A 15 2.70 -21.90 5.20
N THR A 16 3.96 -21.77 4.80
CA THR A 16 4.45 -20.60 4.07
C THR A 16 3.76 -20.45 2.72
N ALA A 17 3.50 -21.53 1.97
CA ALA A 17 2.78 -21.45 0.69
C ALA A 17 1.36 -20.93 0.90
N VAL A 18 0.65 -21.45 1.91
CA VAL A 18 -0.70 -20.98 2.26
C VAL A 18 -0.67 -19.52 2.70
N LEU A 19 0.29 -19.11 3.53
CA LEU A 19 0.43 -17.72 3.96
C LEU A 19 0.65 -16.77 2.78
N LEU A 20 1.53 -17.13 1.83
CA LEU A 20 1.75 -16.33 0.62
C LEU A 20 0.47 -16.19 -0.22
N VAL A 21 -0.36 -17.23 -0.30
CA VAL A 21 -1.65 -17.17 -0.98
C VAL A 21 -2.64 -16.28 -0.21
N VAL A 22 -2.69 -16.37 1.12
CA VAL A 22 -3.54 -15.50 1.96
C VAL A 22 -3.14 -14.03 1.80
N LEU A 23 -1.85 -13.74 1.73
CA LEU A 23 -1.34 -12.38 1.55
C LEU A 23 -1.76 -11.74 0.22
N LEU A 24 -2.13 -12.52 -0.81
CA LEU A 24 -2.71 -11.97 -2.04
C LEU A 24 -4.06 -11.29 -1.82
N PHE A 25 -4.80 -11.73 -0.81
CA PHE A 25 -6.11 -11.17 -0.47
C PHE A 25 -6.02 -10.11 0.63
N TYR A 26 -4.83 -9.88 1.18
CA TYR A 26 -4.61 -8.80 2.12
C TYR A 26 -4.26 -7.51 1.35
N PRO A 27 -5.07 -6.44 1.48
CA PRO A 27 -4.91 -5.22 0.67
C PRO A 27 -3.62 -4.45 0.99
N GLY A 28 -3.00 -4.67 2.16
CA GLY A 28 -1.74 -3.99 2.53
C GLY A 28 -0.47 -4.61 1.96
N THR A 29 -0.57 -5.70 1.20
CA THR A 29 0.61 -6.37 0.64
C THR A 29 1.24 -5.53 -0.47
N PHE A 30 2.46 -5.00 -0.20
CA PHE A 30 3.18 -4.09 -1.11
C PHE A 30 2.41 -2.83 -1.53
N SER A 31 1.49 -2.38 -0.69
CA SER A 31 0.64 -1.22 -0.96
C SER A 31 1.16 0.03 -0.24
N SER A 32 0.82 1.21 -0.77
CA SER A 32 1.05 2.49 -0.11
C SER A 32 0.31 2.51 1.23
N PRO A 33 0.90 3.06 2.32
CA PRO A 33 0.21 3.23 3.59
C PRO A 33 -0.91 4.29 3.52
N TYR A 34 -0.84 5.21 2.56
CA TYR A 34 -1.81 6.29 2.37
C TYR A 34 -2.75 5.97 1.21
N VAL A 35 -4.00 6.42 1.33
CA VAL A 35 -4.94 6.45 0.22
C VAL A 35 -4.37 7.37 -0.87
N ASP A 36 -4.57 7.01 -2.14
CA ASP A 36 -3.86 7.63 -3.25
C ASP A 36 -3.99 9.17 -3.24
N PRO A 37 -2.90 9.91 -3.00
CA PRO A 37 -2.94 11.37 -2.90
C PRO A 37 -3.24 12.02 -4.26
N ASN A 38 -3.08 11.28 -5.38
CA ASN A 38 -3.36 11.79 -6.72
C ASN A 38 -4.86 11.81 -7.06
N LEU A 39 -5.71 11.29 -6.18
CA LEU A 39 -7.16 11.33 -6.38
C LEU A 39 -7.80 12.63 -5.90
N ASP A 40 -7.00 13.55 -5.30
CA ASP A 40 -7.40 14.87 -4.79
C ASP A 40 -8.65 14.84 -3.88
N GLN A 41 -9.07 13.66 -3.44
CA GLN A 41 -10.31 13.38 -2.73
C GLN A 41 -10.30 13.93 -1.30
N PHE A 42 -9.09 14.15 -0.77
CA PHE A 42 -8.86 14.75 0.53
C PHE A 42 -8.19 16.12 0.43
N SER A 43 -7.97 16.64 -0.79
CA SER A 43 -7.26 17.91 -0.99
C SER A 43 -8.08 19.09 -0.46
N HIS A 44 -7.38 20.08 0.09
CA HIS A 44 -7.92 21.35 0.55
C HIS A 44 -7.31 22.48 -0.28
N THR A 45 -8.14 23.36 -0.82
CA THR A 45 -7.69 24.53 -1.58
C THR A 45 -8.48 25.77 -1.16
N LEU A 46 -7.78 26.87 -0.90
CA LEU A 46 -8.40 28.18 -0.67
C LEU A 46 -8.61 28.86 -2.02
N GLU A 47 -9.87 29.19 -2.31
CA GLU A 47 -10.25 29.95 -3.49
C GLU A 47 -10.59 31.40 -3.09
N SER A 48 -10.42 32.34 -4.02
CA SER A 48 -10.63 33.76 -3.75
C SER A 48 -12.12 34.14 -3.66
N GLU A 49 -12.98 33.43 -4.37
CA GLU A 49 -14.42 33.69 -4.42
C GLU A 49 -15.18 32.43 -4.83
N TRP A 50 -16.42 32.32 -4.38
CA TRP A 50 -17.34 31.27 -4.82
C TRP A 50 -18.11 31.75 -6.06
N GLU A 51 -17.80 31.17 -7.22
CA GLU A 51 -18.43 31.52 -8.50
C GLU A 51 -19.54 30.53 -8.93
N GLY A 52 -19.87 29.54 -8.09
CA GLY A 52 -20.81 28.47 -8.42
C GLY A 52 -22.29 28.77 -8.16
N ASP A 53 -23.16 28.02 -8.83
CA ASP A 53 -24.60 28.03 -8.56
C ASP A 53 -24.92 27.17 -7.32
N GLY A 54 -25.58 27.75 -6.32
CA GLY A 54 -26.04 27.04 -5.11
C GLY A 54 -25.72 27.76 -3.81
N GLU A 55 -26.42 27.37 -2.74
CA GLU A 55 -26.07 27.76 -1.37
C GLU A 55 -25.01 26.80 -0.83
N ILE A 56 -23.91 27.35 -0.31
CA ILE A 56 -22.84 26.59 0.35
C ILE A 56 -22.83 26.91 1.85
N PRO A 57 -22.48 25.93 2.71
CA PRO A 57 -22.47 26.14 4.15
C PRO A 57 -21.46 27.22 4.54
N VAL A 58 -21.83 28.02 5.55
CA VAL A 58 -21.00 29.08 6.12
C VAL A 58 -20.79 28.77 7.58
N TYR A 59 -19.53 28.74 8.00
CA TYR A 59 -19.12 28.50 9.38
C TYR A 59 -18.29 29.68 9.87
N GLN A 60 -18.50 30.10 11.12
CA GLN A 60 -17.49 30.91 11.79
C GLN A 60 -16.32 30.02 12.21
N TYR A 61 -15.09 30.53 12.17
CA TYR A 61 -13.90 29.77 12.53
C TYR A 61 -14.03 29.14 13.94
N ASP A 62 -14.62 29.88 14.90
CA ASP A 62 -14.84 29.40 16.27
C ASP A 62 -15.92 28.31 16.39
N GLU A 63 -16.76 28.12 15.37
CA GLU A 63 -17.77 27.05 15.31
C GLU A 63 -17.22 25.74 14.75
N LEU A 64 -16.08 25.80 14.05
CA LEU A 64 -15.40 24.62 13.52
C LEU A 64 -14.89 23.73 14.65
N SER A 65 -14.98 22.41 14.45
CA SER A 65 -14.29 21.46 15.30
C SER A 65 -12.78 21.73 15.36
N PRO A 66 -12.10 21.34 16.45
CA PRO A 66 -10.64 21.51 16.55
C PRO A 66 -9.86 20.87 15.39
N ALA A 67 -10.37 19.76 14.82
CA ALA A 67 -9.77 19.11 13.66
C ALA A 67 -9.95 19.94 12.36
N ALA A 68 -11.14 20.52 12.16
CA ALA A 68 -11.41 21.42 11.05
C ALA A 68 -10.56 22.69 11.12
N GLN A 69 -10.37 23.27 12.31
CA GLN A 69 -9.49 24.41 12.54
C GLN A 69 -8.03 24.07 12.18
N ASP A 70 -7.49 22.95 12.67
CA ASP A 70 -6.11 22.53 12.37
C ASP A 70 -5.89 22.31 10.86
N LEU A 71 -6.81 21.63 10.18
CA LEU A 71 -6.71 21.41 8.73
C LEU A 71 -6.81 22.72 7.95
N PHE A 72 -7.73 23.60 8.31
CA PHE A 72 -7.85 24.92 7.68
C PHE A 72 -6.59 25.77 7.86
N ASP A 73 -6.04 25.79 9.07
CA ASP A 73 -4.81 26.53 9.39
C ASP A 73 -3.61 25.97 8.63
N ARG A 74 -3.51 24.64 8.49
CA ARG A 74 -2.49 24.00 7.65
C ARG A 74 -2.63 24.44 6.19
N THR A 75 -3.83 24.42 5.63
CA THR A 75 -4.07 24.88 4.25
C THR A 75 -3.65 26.33 4.05
N ARG A 76 -4.01 27.21 4.99
CA ARG A 76 -3.61 28.63 4.96
C ARG A 76 -2.09 28.78 5.05
N SER A 77 -1.44 28.05 5.96
CA SER A 77 0.01 28.09 6.14
C SER A 77 0.80 27.54 4.95
N ALA A 78 0.21 26.61 4.19
CA ALA A 78 0.78 26.00 2.99
C ALA A 78 0.65 26.88 1.73
N GLY A 79 0.13 28.11 1.85
CA GLY A 79 -0.07 29.02 0.72
C GLY A 79 -1.36 28.78 -0.04
N GLY A 80 -2.35 28.16 0.60
CA GLY A 80 -3.71 27.98 0.05
C GLY A 80 -3.97 26.65 -0.62
N SER A 81 -3.05 25.69 -0.60
CA SER A 81 -3.32 24.32 -1.03
C SER A 81 -2.57 23.33 -0.15
N TYR A 82 -3.30 22.34 0.35
CA TYR A 82 -2.78 21.32 1.26
C TYR A 82 -3.55 20.02 1.05
N SER A 83 -2.85 18.88 1.05
CA SER A 83 -3.50 17.57 1.04
C SER A 83 -3.05 16.83 2.31
N PRO A 84 -3.98 16.49 3.23
CA PRO A 84 -3.66 15.68 4.38
C PRO A 84 -3.33 14.25 3.94
N ASP A 85 -2.34 13.65 4.62
CA ASP A 85 -2.03 12.24 4.44
C ASP A 85 -3.10 11.40 5.16
N VAL A 86 -4.00 10.79 4.38
CA VAL A 86 -5.05 9.90 4.91
C VAL A 86 -4.59 8.45 4.77
N CYS A 87 -4.54 7.73 5.88
CA CYS A 87 -4.08 6.35 5.90
C CYS A 87 -5.14 5.39 5.32
N ALA A 88 -4.66 4.35 4.64
CA ALA A 88 -5.52 3.29 4.16
C ALA A 88 -6.10 2.45 5.32
N GLU A 89 -7.34 1.96 5.18
CA GLU A 89 -8.08 1.22 6.22
C GLU A 89 -7.34 -0.01 6.77
N PHE A 90 -6.44 -0.62 5.99
CA PHE A 90 -5.71 -1.82 6.42
C PHE A 90 -4.54 -1.53 7.36
N MET A 91 -4.20 -0.26 7.56
CA MET A 91 -3.07 0.17 8.37
C MET A 91 -3.35 0.01 9.87
N LEU A 92 -2.45 -0.66 10.59
CA LEU A 92 -2.57 -0.84 12.04
C LEU A 92 -2.15 0.40 12.83
N VAL A 93 -1.26 1.20 12.24
CA VAL A 93 -0.75 2.44 12.80
C VAL A 93 -0.78 3.46 11.66
N CYS A 94 -1.26 4.65 11.96
CA CYS A 94 -1.29 5.80 11.07
C CYS A 94 -0.47 6.93 11.68
N ASP A 95 0.32 7.62 10.87
CA ASP A 95 1.05 8.84 11.23
C ASP A 95 0.43 10.12 10.62
N GLY A 96 -0.67 9.96 9.89
CA GLY A 96 -1.53 11.03 9.38
C GLY A 96 -2.93 10.97 10.00
N TYR A 97 -3.96 11.01 9.16
CA TYR A 97 -5.37 10.94 9.58
C TYR A 97 -5.99 9.60 9.19
N TYR A 98 -6.84 9.05 10.06
CA TYR A 98 -7.86 8.11 9.60
C TYR A 98 -9.03 8.86 8.97
N GLU A 99 -9.73 8.21 8.04
CA GLU A 99 -10.87 8.84 7.33
C GLU A 99 -12.00 9.25 8.29
N ASP A 100 -12.20 8.50 9.39
CA ASP A 100 -13.19 8.79 10.44
C ASP A 100 -12.75 9.88 11.42
N GLU A 101 -11.49 10.33 11.36
CA GLU A 101 -10.96 11.45 12.15
C GLU A 101 -11.05 12.78 11.38
N LEU A 102 -11.39 12.73 10.09
CA LEU A 102 -11.60 13.92 9.29
C LEU A 102 -12.86 14.67 9.77
N PRO A 103 -12.84 16.02 9.76
CA PRO A 103 -13.98 16.81 10.22
C PRO A 103 -15.21 16.67 9.33
N ASP A 104 -16.37 16.40 9.93
CA ASP A 104 -17.66 16.30 9.23
C ASP A 104 -18.11 17.64 8.61
N GLU A 105 -17.53 18.77 9.04
CA GLU A 105 -17.81 20.09 8.48
C GLU A 105 -17.36 20.23 7.03
N PHE A 106 -16.41 19.40 6.58
CA PHE A 106 -15.86 19.39 5.23
C PHE A 106 -16.27 18.11 4.50
N ALA A 107 -16.57 18.21 3.21
CA ALA A 107 -16.89 17.05 2.40
C ALA A 107 -15.62 16.48 1.77
N TYR A 108 -15.49 15.15 1.84
CA TYR A 108 -14.37 14.41 1.25
C TYR A 108 -14.86 13.39 0.24
N GLY A 109 -14.12 13.22 -0.85
CA GLY A 109 -14.44 12.23 -1.88
C GLY A 109 -14.16 12.69 -3.31
N ALA A 110 -14.22 11.72 -4.21
CA ALA A 110 -13.94 11.94 -5.62
C ALA A 110 -15.13 12.49 -6.43
N TYR A 111 -16.37 12.33 -5.93
CA TYR A 111 -17.61 12.65 -6.66
C TYR A 111 -18.50 13.63 -5.90
N LEU A 112 -17.91 14.74 -5.48
CA LEU A 112 -18.65 15.82 -4.82
C LEU A 112 -19.16 16.81 -5.87
N SER A 113 -20.41 17.24 -5.72
CA SER A 113 -20.92 18.38 -6.49
C SER A 113 -20.21 19.66 -6.05
N PRO A 114 -20.16 20.71 -6.90
CA PRO A 114 -19.52 21.98 -6.53
C PRO A 114 -20.05 22.56 -5.21
N SER A 115 -21.36 22.46 -4.94
CA SER A 115 -21.94 22.95 -3.69
C SER A 115 -21.58 22.10 -2.45
N GLU A 116 -21.23 20.82 -2.64
CA GLU A 116 -20.83 19.93 -1.55
C GLU A 116 -19.34 20.08 -1.23
N SER A 117 -18.49 20.30 -2.23
CA SER A 117 -17.04 20.43 -2.04
C SER A 117 -16.58 21.81 -1.57
N HIS A 118 -17.48 22.78 -1.39
CA HIS A 118 -17.11 24.13 -0.97
C HIS A 118 -17.80 24.51 0.33
N VAL A 119 -17.04 25.17 1.19
CA VAL A 119 -17.51 25.74 2.44
C VAL A 119 -16.92 27.14 2.60
N ILE A 120 -17.62 28.00 3.32
CA ILE A 120 -17.14 29.34 3.63
C ILE A 120 -16.75 29.37 5.10
N VAL A 121 -15.53 29.81 5.38
CA VAL A 121 -15.02 30.02 6.74
C VAL A 121 -14.82 31.50 6.98
N GLU A 122 -15.48 32.03 8.01
CA GLU A 122 -15.38 33.43 8.42
C GLU A 122 -14.52 33.56 9.69
N GLU A 123 -13.44 34.34 9.62
CA GLU A 123 -12.54 34.64 10.75
C GLU A 123 -12.48 36.17 10.93
N GLY A 124 -13.30 36.71 11.82
CA GLY A 124 -13.40 38.17 12.02
C GLY A 124 -13.98 38.88 10.79
N ASP A 125 -13.20 39.75 10.16
CA ASP A 125 -13.59 40.49 8.94
C ASP A 125 -13.15 39.78 7.64
N GLU A 126 -12.48 38.63 7.75
CA GLU A 126 -11.97 37.86 6.62
C GLU A 126 -12.90 36.68 6.28
N ARG A 127 -13.07 36.44 4.97
CA ARG A 127 -13.91 35.37 4.43
C ARG A 127 -13.09 34.52 3.48
N TYR A 128 -13.03 33.23 3.78
CA TYR A 128 -12.27 32.25 3.01
C TYR A 128 -13.22 31.24 2.38
N VAL A 129 -13.04 30.97 1.09
CA VAL A 129 -13.74 29.87 0.42
C VAL A 129 -12.80 28.68 0.43
N LEU A 130 -13.13 27.68 1.25
CA LEU A 130 -12.39 26.44 1.31
C LEU A 130 -13.07 25.41 0.42
N LYS A 131 -12.29 24.85 -0.48
CA LYS A 131 -12.67 23.73 -1.32
C LYS A 131 -12.01 22.46 -0.83
N THR A 132 -12.81 21.43 -0.58
CA THR A 132 -12.37 20.12 -0.11
C THR A 132 -12.81 19.03 -1.07
N GLY A 133 -11.87 18.18 -1.47
CA GLY A 133 -12.12 17.09 -2.41
C GLY A 133 -12.41 17.56 -3.84
N GLN A 134 -11.70 17.00 -4.82
CA GLN A 134 -12.09 17.14 -6.22
C GLN A 134 -11.43 16.06 -7.09
N GLY A 135 -12.11 14.93 -7.32
CA GLY A 135 -11.63 13.95 -8.28
C GLY A 135 -11.97 14.36 -9.71
N SER A 136 -10.98 14.79 -10.50
CA SER A 136 -11.15 14.84 -11.95
C SER A 136 -11.23 13.41 -12.53
N VAL A 137 -12.14 13.24 -13.50
CA VAL A 137 -12.45 12.05 -14.31
C VAL A 137 -11.36 10.96 -14.37
N GLN A 138 -11.73 9.75 -13.94
CA GLN A 138 -11.20 8.43 -14.29
C GLN A 138 -9.80 8.40 -14.93
N ALA A 139 -8.79 8.25 -14.10
CA ALA A 139 -7.71 7.37 -14.49
C ALA A 139 -8.02 5.98 -13.92
N ILE A 140 -8.34 5.03 -14.81
CA ILE A 140 -8.39 3.60 -14.48
C ILE A 140 -6.97 3.19 -14.13
N TYR A 141 -6.54 3.46 -12.88
CA TYR A 141 -5.27 3.01 -12.38
C TYR A 141 -5.47 1.62 -11.78
N PHE A 142 -4.75 0.67 -12.35
CA PHE A 142 -4.54 -0.61 -11.71
C PHE A 142 -3.75 -0.33 -10.44
N ASP A 143 -4.27 -0.74 -9.29
CA ASP A 143 -3.52 -0.77 -8.04
C ASP A 143 -2.18 -1.48 -8.30
N THR A 144 -1.11 -0.69 -8.30
CA THR A 144 0.23 -1.18 -8.59
C THR A 144 0.70 -2.15 -7.51
N GLY A 145 0.17 -2.05 -6.28
CA GLY A 145 0.37 -3.02 -5.20
C GLY A 145 -0.20 -4.39 -5.57
N GLY A 146 -1.45 -4.44 -6.03
CA GLY A 146 -2.09 -5.66 -6.52
C GLY A 146 -1.31 -6.40 -7.62
N ILE A 147 -0.78 -5.69 -8.62
CA ILE A 147 0.04 -6.30 -9.69
C ILE A 147 1.35 -6.85 -9.13
N VAL A 148 2.05 -6.07 -8.30
CA VAL A 148 3.32 -6.49 -7.69
C VAL A 148 3.13 -7.73 -6.82
N SER A 149 2.10 -7.74 -5.99
CA SER A 149 1.73 -8.87 -5.13
C SER A 149 1.38 -10.12 -5.94
N PHE A 150 0.61 -9.97 -7.02
CA PHE A 150 0.30 -11.07 -7.93
C PHE A 150 1.56 -11.68 -8.56
N VAL A 151 2.46 -10.84 -9.10
CA VAL A 151 3.68 -11.28 -9.81
C VAL A 151 4.74 -11.84 -8.86
N THR A 152 4.75 -11.44 -7.59
CA THR A 152 5.73 -11.94 -6.60
C THR A 152 5.21 -13.15 -5.83
N LEU A 153 4.01 -13.08 -5.26
CA LEU A 153 3.54 -14.08 -4.31
C LEU A 153 3.02 -15.36 -5.00
N ILE A 154 2.30 -15.27 -6.12
CA ILE A 154 1.76 -16.47 -6.81
C ILE A 154 2.87 -17.37 -7.33
N PRO A 155 3.85 -16.87 -8.11
CA PRO A 155 4.92 -17.75 -8.60
C PRO A 155 5.74 -18.35 -7.45
N THR A 156 5.95 -17.57 -6.38
CA THR A 156 6.67 -18.06 -5.19
C THR A 156 5.88 -19.16 -4.47
N ALA A 157 4.57 -19.00 -4.29
CA ALA A 157 3.72 -20.02 -3.67
C ALA A 157 3.66 -21.31 -4.51
N LEU A 158 3.51 -21.19 -5.84
CA LEU A 158 3.53 -22.33 -6.75
C LEU A 158 4.89 -23.06 -6.74
N PHE A 159 5.99 -22.29 -6.77
CA PHE A 159 7.33 -22.85 -6.68
C PHE A 159 7.55 -23.58 -5.36
N LEU A 160 7.08 -23.01 -4.25
CA LEU A 160 7.19 -23.62 -2.94
C LEU A 160 6.39 -24.93 -2.86
N ALA A 161 5.15 -24.95 -3.38
CA ALA A 161 4.34 -26.16 -3.47
C ALA A 161 5.03 -27.26 -4.31
N PHE A 162 5.64 -26.88 -5.43
CA PHE A 162 6.43 -27.80 -6.26
C PHE A 162 7.63 -28.37 -5.49
N VAL A 163 8.42 -27.51 -4.82
CA VAL A 163 9.60 -27.95 -4.04
C VAL A 163 9.21 -28.87 -2.88
N VAL A 164 8.10 -28.59 -2.19
CA VAL A 164 7.54 -29.47 -1.15
C VAL A 164 7.18 -30.84 -1.74
N GLY A 165 6.48 -30.86 -2.88
CA GLY A 165 6.11 -32.10 -3.57
C GLY A 165 7.31 -32.92 -4.04
N ALA A 166 8.30 -32.26 -4.65
CA ALA A 166 9.53 -32.89 -5.12
C ALA A 166 10.38 -33.45 -3.96
N ASN A 167 10.49 -32.70 -2.85
CA ASN A 167 11.20 -33.15 -1.66
C ASN A 167 10.58 -34.42 -1.06
N ARG A 168 9.23 -34.51 -1.04
CA ARG A 168 8.51 -35.70 -0.56
C ARG A 168 8.83 -36.97 -1.37
N ILE A 169 9.11 -36.83 -2.67
CA ILE A 169 9.42 -37.96 -3.56
C ILE A 169 10.89 -38.34 -3.49
N ILE A 170 11.79 -37.34 -3.52
CA ILE A 170 13.24 -37.55 -3.65
C ILE A 170 13.90 -37.87 -2.30
N GLY A 171 13.50 -37.17 -1.22
CA GLY A 171 13.97 -37.43 0.14
C GLY A 171 15.48 -37.34 0.36
N THR A 172 16.19 -36.46 -0.35
CA THR A 172 17.65 -36.28 -0.22
C THR A 172 18.02 -35.03 0.59
N THR A 173 19.23 -35.02 1.15
CA THR A 173 19.77 -33.87 1.89
C THR A 173 19.86 -32.59 1.04
N ALA A 174 20.11 -32.74 -0.26
CA ALA A 174 20.09 -31.63 -1.21
C ALA A 174 18.66 -31.07 -1.39
N ALA A 175 17.67 -31.96 -1.50
CA ALA A 175 16.26 -31.56 -1.56
C ALA A 175 15.80 -30.86 -0.27
N ASP A 176 16.29 -31.28 0.90
CA ASP A 176 15.99 -30.63 2.18
C ASP A 176 16.59 -29.23 2.27
N ARG A 177 17.80 -29.02 1.73
CA ARG A 177 18.43 -27.69 1.67
C ARG A 177 17.67 -26.75 0.75
N VAL A 178 17.27 -27.21 -0.43
CA VAL A 178 16.46 -26.41 -1.37
C VAL A 178 15.11 -26.06 -0.74
N LEU A 179 14.45 -27.03 -0.11
CA LEU A 179 13.20 -26.78 0.61
C LEU A 179 13.40 -25.72 1.72
N GLY A 180 14.41 -25.89 2.58
CA GLY A 180 14.69 -24.93 3.65
C GLY A 180 14.96 -23.52 3.13
N ALA A 181 15.76 -23.39 2.06
CA ALA A 181 16.02 -22.10 1.41
C ALA A 181 14.74 -21.48 0.84
N SER A 182 13.92 -22.25 0.13
CA SER A 182 12.65 -21.77 -0.43
C SER A 182 11.66 -21.33 0.65
N VAL A 183 11.58 -22.07 1.77
CA VAL A 183 10.75 -21.69 2.93
C VAL A 183 11.23 -20.38 3.53
N ALA A 184 12.54 -20.23 3.74
CA ALA A 184 13.11 -19.00 4.29
C ALA A 184 12.88 -17.80 3.36
N SER A 185 13.09 -17.97 2.05
CA SER A 185 12.81 -16.93 1.05
C SER A 185 11.34 -16.55 1.00
N GLY A 186 10.43 -17.53 1.01
CA GLY A 186 8.99 -17.28 1.03
C GLY A 186 8.53 -16.57 2.30
N ALA A 187 9.03 -16.98 3.48
CA ALA A 187 8.73 -16.31 4.73
C ALA A 187 9.26 -14.86 4.75
N THR A 188 10.47 -14.64 4.23
CA THR A 188 11.07 -13.30 4.11
C THR A 188 10.26 -12.42 3.18
N LEU A 189 9.82 -12.96 2.04
CA LEU A 189 8.96 -12.26 1.10
C LEU A 189 7.64 -11.83 1.74
N GLY A 190 6.97 -12.74 2.45
CA GLY A 190 5.72 -12.44 3.15
C GLY A 190 5.90 -11.41 4.28
N ALA A 191 7.03 -11.45 5.00
CA ALA A 191 7.34 -10.43 6.00
C ALA A 191 7.60 -9.06 5.35
N LEU A 192 8.40 -9.02 4.28
CA LEU A 192 8.68 -7.78 3.54
C LEU A 192 7.43 -7.16 2.96
N SER A 193 6.50 -7.98 2.43
CA SER A 193 5.27 -7.46 1.85
C SER A 193 4.35 -6.80 2.87
N LEU A 194 4.32 -7.32 4.10
CA LEU A 194 3.54 -6.76 5.22
C LEU A 194 4.20 -5.52 5.84
N VAL A 195 5.53 -5.49 5.87
CA VAL A 195 6.30 -4.39 6.44
C VAL A 195 6.47 -3.23 5.46
N ALA A 196 6.27 -3.47 4.15
CA ALA A 196 6.42 -2.48 3.09
C ALA A 196 5.67 -1.16 3.34
N PRO A 197 4.37 -1.14 3.74
CA PRO A 197 3.66 0.12 3.98
C PRO A 197 4.30 0.94 5.11
N TYR A 198 4.78 0.26 6.15
CA TYR A 198 5.43 0.93 7.29
C TYR A 198 6.83 1.46 6.91
N LEU A 199 7.58 0.76 6.05
CA LEU A 199 8.86 1.28 5.55
C LEU A 199 8.68 2.54 4.70
N GLU A 200 7.56 2.63 3.98
CA GLU A 200 7.19 3.83 3.22
C GLU A 200 6.83 4.98 4.16
N MET A 201 6.02 4.72 5.19
CA MET A 201 5.67 5.68 6.25
C MET A 201 6.91 6.27 6.94
N TYR A 202 7.91 5.45 7.27
CA TYR A 202 9.19 5.94 7.84
C TYR A 202 10.12 6.62 6.82
N GLY A 203 9.70 6.77 5.56
CA GLY A 203 10.49 7.40 4.51
C GLY A 203 11.71 6.59 4.06
N VAL A 204 11.78 5.29 4.36
CA VAL A 204 12.94 4.44 4.03
C VAL A 204 12.90 4.03 2.56
N VAL A 205 11.77 3.46 2.11
CA VAL A 205 11.58 3.00 0.74
C VAL A 205 10.09 2.89 0.44
N THR A 206 9.65 3.30 -0.75
CA THR A 206 8.25 3.11 -1.16
C THR A 206 7.94 1.63 -1.39
N ALA A 207 6.74 1.19 -1.04
CA ALA A 207 6.29 -0.19 -1.19
C ALA A 207 6.40 -0.66 -2.65
N ALA A 208 6.05 0.21 -3.59
CA ALA A 208 6.19 -0.05 -5.02
C ALA A 208 7.65 -0.24 -5.47
N ARG A 209 8.61 0.49 -4.88
CA ARG A 209 10.04 0.33 -5.20
C ARG A 209 10.58 -0.97 -4.60
N LEU A 210 10.22 -1.28 -3.35
CA LEU A 210 10.59 -2.52 -2.70
C LEU A 210 10.08 -3.74 -3.48
N GLY A 211 8.81 -3.71 -3.89
CA GLY A 211 8.20 -4.75 -4.71
C GLY A 211 8.94 -4.97 -6.04
N ARG A 212 9.33 -3.89 -6.73
CA ARG A 212 10.14 -3.98 -7.96
C ARG A 212 11.50 -4.62 -7.72
N TRP A 213 12.17 -4.32 -6.61
CA TRP A 213 13.45 -4.96 -6.26
C TRP A 213 13.28 -6.44 -5.97
N VAL A 214 12.21 -6.82 -5.29
CA VAL A 214 11.86 -8.24 -5.05
C VAL A 214 11.65 -8.97 -6.38
N ILE A 215 10.87 -8.39 -7.30
CA ILE A 215 10.67 -8.96 -8.65
C ILE A 215 12.02 -9.13 -9.34
N ALA A 216 12.87 -8.11 -9.35
CA ALA A 216 14.18 -8.17 -9.97
C ALA A 216 15.07 -9.26 -9.35
N ALA A 217 15.06 -9.41 -8.03
CA ALA A 217 15.82 -10.45 -7.32
C ALA A 217 15.31 -11.87 -7.66
N LEU A 218 13.99 -12.05 -7.73
CA LEU A 218 13.39 -13.32 -8.13
C LEU A 218 13.75 -13.68 -9.58
N TYR A 219 13.67 -12.73 -10.50
CA TYR A 219 14.06 -12.94 -11.90
C TYR A 219 15.55 -13.24 -12.05
N ALA A 220 16.42 -12.49 -11.36
CA ALA A 220 17.86 -12.76 -11.38
C ALA A 220 18.17 -14.18 -10.87
N GLY A 221 17.56 -14.60 -9.75
CA GLY A 221 17.69 -15.96 -9.25
C GLY A 221 17.19 -17.03 -10.22
N PHE A 222 16.10 -16.76 -10.95
CA PHE A 222 15.54 -17.69 -11.93
C PHE A 222 16.41 -17.79 -13.20
N VAL A 223 16.98 -16.68 -13.66
CA VAL A 223 17.90 -16.64 -14.81
C VAL A 223 19.20 -17.38 -14.50
N GLU A 224 19.75 -17.22 -13.30
CA GLU A 224 20.93 -17.96 -12.83
C GLU A 224 20.68 -19.47 -12.76
N LEU A 225 19.48 -19.90 -12.34
CA LEU A 225 19.07 -21.31 -12.39
C LEU A 225 18.91 -21.83 -13.83
N GLY A 226 18.43 -20.98 -14.75
CA GLY A 226 18.36 -21.29 -16.18
C GLY A 226 19.75 -21.48 -16.82
N TYR A 227 20.72 -20.62 -16.48
CA TYR A 227 22.11 -20.75 -16.90
C TYR A 227 22.78 -22.01 -16.32
N LEU A 228 22.53 -22.34 -15.06
CA LEU A 228 22.98 -23.60 -14.45
C LEU A 228 22.41 -24.83 -15.17
N ARG A 229 21.17 -24.76 -15.67
CA ARG A 229 20.58 -25.85 -16.47
C ARG A 229 21.27 -26.00 -17.84
N VAL A 230 21.69 -24.91 -18.48
CA VAL A 230 22.47 -24.96 -19.74
C VAL A 230 23.87 -25.55 -19.51
N VAL A 231 24.50 -25.26 -18.38
CA VAL A 231 25.80 -25.84 -18.02
C VAL A 231 25.66 -27.33 -17.67
N VAL A 232 24.60 -27.73 -16.95
CA VAL A 232 24.37 -29.13 -16.56
C VAL A 232 23.89 -30.00 -17.74
N VAL A 233 23.10 -29.44 -18.68
CA VAL A 233 22.68 -30.17 -19.89
C VAL A 233 23.82 -30.32 -20.90
N ASN A 234 24.82 -29.43 -20.91
CA ASN A 234 26.03 -29.59 -21.74
C ASN A 234 27.12 -30.48 -21.09
N LEU A 235 26.89 -30.97 -19.86
CA LEU A 235 27.77 -31.90 -19.14
C LEU A 235 27.21 -33.33 -19.08
N LEU A 236 26.01 -33.57 -19.63
CA LEU A 236 25.43 -34.88 -19.93
C LEU A 236 25.59 -35.19 -21.42
#